data_AF-A0A8S3H881-F1
#
_entry.id   AF-A0A8S3H881-F1
#
_cell.length_a   1.000
_cell.length_b   1.000
_cell.length_c   1.000
_cell.angle_alpha   90.00
_cell.angle_beta   90.00
_cell.angle_gamma   90.00
#
_symmetry.space_group_name_H-M   'P 1'
#
loop_
_entity.id
_entity.type
_entity.pdbx_description
1 polymer ?
#
loop_
_entity_poly.entity_id
_entity_poly.type
_entity_poly.pdbx_seq_one_letter_code
_entity_poly.pdbx_strand_id
1 'polypeptide(L)'
;QALGELMANYFVNPTLLRVVRVARVGRVLRLVKGAKGIRTLLFALAVSMPALFNIGLLLFLVMFIYSIFGMSFFAYVRKAAGVTEIFNFETFPNSLIILFQMCTTAGWSGVLQALTNDQPPDCDPTLNTPSHRGDCGSTAIAIPFLISYLIISSLVVVNMYIAVILENFSQAQEDVQQGLTDDDYDMYYEKWQYLDPAGSQFIRYEQLSDFVDELEPPLRIPKPNQLLLVAMDLPICED
;
A
#
# COMPACT_ATOMS: atom_id res chain seq x y z
N GLN A 1 26.72 -35.99 -20.49
CA GLN A 1 25.56 -36.07 -19.58
C GLN A 1 25.77 -35.30 -18.28
N ALA A 2 26.92 -35.40 -17.60
CA ALA A 2 27.20 -34.67 -16.36
C ALA A 2 27.16 -33.11 -16.44
N LEU A 3 27.50 -32.50 -17.59
CA LEU A 3 27.49 -31.03 -17.74
C LEU A 3 26.05 -30.45 -17.84
N GLY A 4 25.09 -31.24 -18.35
CA GLY A 4 23.68 -30.84 -18.42
C GLY A 4 23.00 -30.89 -17.05
N GLU A 5 23.40 -31.85 -16.21
CA GLU A 5 22.95 -31.97 -14.81
C GLU A 5 23.57 -30.88 -13.92
N LEU A 6 24.81 -30.45 -14.21
CA LEU A 6 25.44 -29.33 -13.49
C LEU A 6 24.80 -27.97 -13.80
N MET A 7 24.37 -27.74 -15.06
CA MET A 7 23.68 -26.49 -15.43
C MET A 7 22.24 -26.41 -14.92
N ALA A 8 21.58 -27.55 -14.68
CA ALA A 8 20.24 -27.58 -14.08
C ALA A 8 20.25 -27.17 -12.59
N ASN A 9 21.35 -27.45 -11.88
CA ASN A 9 21.42 -27.26 -10.44
C ASN A 9 21.84 -25.86 -9.99
N TYR A 10 22.40 -25.00 -10.87
CA TYR A 10 23.17 -23.86 -10.33
C TYR A 10 22.85 -22.43 -10.71
N PHE A 11 22.07 -22.02 -11.73
CA PHE A 11 22.00 -20.56 -11.92
C PHE A 11 20.71 -19.82 -12.17
N VAL A 12 19.62 -20.39 -12.69
CA VAL A 12 18.39 -19.59 -12.72
C VAL A 12 17.15 -20.44 -12.93
N ASN A 13 16.20 -20.36 -11.99
CA ASN A 13 14.87 -20.90 -12.21
C ASN A 13 14.27 -20.21 -13.46
N PRO A 14 13.79 -20.94 -14.48
CA PRO A 14 13.19 -20.36 -15.68
C PRO A 14 12.05 -19.35 -15.37
N THR A 15 11.36 -19.53 -14.24
CA THR A 15 10.35 -18.60 -13.73
C THR A 15 10.97 -17.30 -13.23
N LEU A 16 12.11 -17.36 -12.52
CA LEU A 16 12.87 -16.17 -12.10
C LEU A 16 13.35 -15.37 -13.33
N LEU A 17 13.82 -16.04 -14.38
CA LEU A 17 14.19 -15.37 -15.64
C LEU A 17 12.99 -14.66 -16.29
N ARG A 18 11.79 -15.24 -16.21
CA ARG A 18 10.56 -14.59 -16.69
C ARG A 18 10.22 -13.36 -15.85
N VAL A 19 10.32 -13.43 -14.52
CA VAL A 19 10.08 -12.30 -13.61
C VAL A 19 11.08 -11.15 -13.86
N VAL A 20 12.37 -11.45 -14.02
CA VAL A 20 13.39 -10.43 -14.34
C VAL A 20 13.13 -9.76 -15.70
N ARG A 21 12.53 -10.47 -16.65
CA ARG A 21 12.08 -9.86 -17.92
C ARG A 21 10.89 -8.92 -17.72
N VAL A 22 9.97 -9.22 -16.79
CA VAL A 22 8.84 -8.32 -16.43
C VAL A 22 9.35 -7.03 -15.78
N ALA A 23 10.44 -7.05 -15.01
CA ALA A 23 11.03 -5.84 -14.43
C ALA A 23 11.40 -4.76 -15.48
N ARG A 24 11.62 -5.16 -16.74
CA ARG A 24 11.87 -4.22 -17.86
C ARG A 24 10.65 -3.36 -18.20
N VAL A 25 9.43 -3.78 -17.83
CA VAL A 25 8.20 -2.97 -17.91
C VAL A 25 8.32 -1.73 -17.02
N GLY A 26 9.15 -1.75 -15.97
CA GLY A 26 9.47 -0.57 -15.17
C GLY A 26 10.04 0.61 -15.97
N ARG A 27 10.54 0.41 -17.20
CA ARG A 27 10.91 1.52 -18.09
C ARG A 27 9.72 2.42 -18.44
N VAL A 28 8.49 1.90 -18.43
CA VAL A 28 7.24 2.66 -18.61
C VAL A 28 7.08 3.70 -17.48
N LEU A 29 7.59 3.43 -16.27
CA LEU A 29 7.58 4.40 -15.17
C LEU A 29 8.43 5.66 -15.48
N ARG A 30 9.35 5.62 -16.46
CA ARG A 30 10.04 6.84 -16.91
C ARG A 30 9.08 7.82 -17.58
N LEU A 31 7.97 7.35 -18.14
CA LEU A 31 6.92 8.23 -18.70
C LEU A 31 6.22 9.06 -17.62
N VAL A 32 6.18 8.56 -16.37
CA VAL A 32 5.68 9.31 -15.21
C VAL A 32 6.50 10.58 -14.98
N LYS A 33 7.82 10.57 -15.29
CA LYS A 33 8.67 11.77 -15.17
C LYS A 33 8.24 12.90 -16.12
N GLY A 34 7.62 12.58 -17.25
CA GLY A 34 7.16 13.56 -18.23
C GLY A 34 5.76 14.13 -17.98
N ALA A 35 4.97 13.49 -17.09
CA ALA A 35 3.57 13.85 -16.85
C ALA A 35 3.37 14.35 -15.42
N LYS A 36 3.47 15.68 -15.21
CA LYS A 36 3.37 16.33 -13.89
C LYS A 36 2.14 15.88 -13.09
N GLY A 37 0.97 15.77 -13.73
CA GLY A 37 -0.26 15.31 -13.06
C GLY A 37 -0.23 13.85 -12.58
N ILE A 38 0.35 12.93 -13.36
CA ILE A 38 0.48 11.52 -12.95
C ILE A 38 1.49 11.38 -11.81
N ARG A 39 2.57 12.17 -11.85
CA ARG A 39 3.58 12.21 -10.78
C ARG A 39 2.97 12.60 -9.44
N THR A 40 2.16 13.66 -9.41
CA THR A 40 1.48 14.12 -8.19
C THR A 40 0.55 13.04 -7.62
N LEU A 41 -0.27 12.40 -8.46
CA LEU A 41 -1.16 11.32 -8.01
C LEU A 41 -0.40 10.11 -7.42
N LEU A 42 0.71 9.71 -8.07
CA LEU A 42 1.54 8.61 -7.58
C LEU A 42 2.30 8.97 -6.30
N PHE A 43 2.70 10.24 -6.14
CA PHE A 43 3.32 10.73 -4.91
C PHE A 43 2.33 10.70 -3.74
N ALA A 44 1.12 11.23 -3.90
CA ALA A 44 0.06 11.17 -2.88
C ALA A 44 -0.27 9.72 -2.48
N LEU A 45 -0.32 8.80 -3.45
CA LEU A 45 -0.48 7.36 -3.19
C LEU A 45 0.69 6.80 -2.36
N ALA A 46 1.93 7.20 -2.65
CA ALA A 46 3.10 6.76 -1.90
C ALA A 46 3.13 7.32 -0.48
N VAL A 47 2.75 8.59 -0.28
CA VAL A 47 2.69 9.24 1.03
C VAL A 47 1.61 8.60 1.91
N SER A 48 0.48 8.15 1.34
CA SER A 48 -0.56 7.42 2.08
C SER A 48 -0.21 5.97 2.41
N MET A 49 0.80 5.38 1.76
CA MET A 49 1.18 3.97 1.92
C MET A 49 1.49 3.54 3.38
N PRO A 50 2.18 4.33 4.23
CA PRO A 50 2.42 3.97 5.63
C PRO A 50 1.13 3.81 6.43
N ALA A 51 0.14 4.68 6.23
CA ALA A 51 -1.16 4.59 6.88
C ALA A 51 -1.93 3.33 6.40
N LEU A 52 -1.92 3.07 5.10
CA LEU A 52 -2.51 1.84 4.55
C LEU A 52 -1.84 0.58 5.10
N PHE A 53 -0.52 0.58 5.26
CA PHE A 53 0.22 -0.57 5.78
C PHE A 53 -0.21 -0.93 7.21
N ASN A 54 -0.42 0.07 8.07
CA ASN A 54 -0.91 -0.15 9.43
C ASN A 54 -2.30 -0.81 9.46
N ILE A 55 -3.21 -0.35 8.59
CA ILE A 55 -4.56 -0.92 8.49
C ILE A 55 -4.52 -2.31 7.83
N GLY A 56 -3.64 -2.50 6.84
CA GLY A 56 -3.37 -3.80 6.23
C GLY A 56 -2.85 -4.82 7.24
N LEU A 57 -1.98 -4.42 8.16
CA LEU A 57 -1.51 -5.26 9.27
C LEU A 57 -2.64 -5.63 10.23
N LEU A 58 -3.53 -4.68 10.55
CA LEU A 58 -4.71 -4.98 11.35
C LEU A 58 -5.62 -6.00 10.66
N LEU A 59 -5.89 -5.81 9.36
CA LEU A 59 -6.69 -6.75 8.58
C LEU A 59 -6.02 -8.14 8.52
N PHE A 60 -4.71 -8.17 8.31
CA PHE A 60 -3.93 -9.41 8.32
C PHE A 60 -3.97 -10.12 9.68
N LEU A 61 -3.93 -9.38 10.78
CA LEU A 61 -4.08 -9.93 12.13
C LEU A 61 -5.48 -10.55 12.33
N VAL A 62 -6.53 -9.88 11.86
CA VAL A 62 -7.89 -10.43 11.89
C VAL A 62 -7.97 -11.72 11.06
N MET A 63 -7.47 -11.72 9.82
CA MET A 63 -7.40 -12.93 8.98
C MET A 63 -6.60 -14.04 9.66
N PHE A 64 -5.48 -13.71 10.31
CA PHE A 64 -4.67 -14.67 11.04
C PHE A 64 -5.50 -15.36 12.14
N ILE A 65 -6.15 -14.59 13.00
CA ILE A 65 -6.98 -15.14 14.09
C ILE A 65 -8.10 -16.03 13.53
N TYR A 66 -8.82 -15.56 12.51
CA TYR A 66 -9.90 -16.33 11.89
C TYR A 66 -9.39 -17.57 11.13
N SER A 67 -8.17 -17.54 10.60
CA SER A 67 -7.58 -18.72 9.94
C SER A 67 -7.31 -19.84 10.94
N ILE A 68 -6.82 -19.53 12.15
CA ILE A 68 -6.59 -20.52 13.20
C ILE A 68 -7.92 -21.14 13.65
N PHE A 69 -8.93 -20.32 13.93
CA PHE A 69 -10.26 -20.82 14.28
C PHE A 69 -10.91 -21.61 13.15
N GLY A 70 -10.78 -21.13 11.91
CA GLY A 70 -11.31 -21.79 10.73
C GLY A 70 -10.73 -23.19 10.52
N MET A 71 -9.40 -23.34 10.67
CA MET A 71 -8.76 -24.67 10.63
C MET A 71 -9.26 -25.57 11.76
N SER A 72 -9.40 -25.03 12.98
CA SER A 72 -9.85 -25.80 14.13
C SER A 72 -11.28 -26.34 13.98
N PHE A 73 -12.18 -25.57 13.36
CA PHE A 73 -13.59 -25.93 13.25
C PHE A 73 -13.97 -26.58 11.92
N PHE A 74 -13.29 -26.24 10.82
CA PHE A 74 -13.77 -26.52 9.47
C PHE A 74 -12.77 -27.23 8.55
N ALA A 75 -11.61 -27.67 9.05
CA ALA A 75 -10.60 -28.33 8.22
C ALA A 75 -11.10 -29.58 7.49
N TYR A 76 -12.10 -30.28 8.04
CA TYR A 76 -12.57 -31.56 7.51
C TYR A 76 -13.99 -31.52 6.96
N VAL A 77 -14.56 -30.32 6.83
CA VAL A 77 -15.88 -30.16 6.21
C VAL A 77 -15.82 -30.63 4.76
N ARG A 78 -16.85 -31.37 4.34
CA ARG A 78 -16.97 -31.85 2.97
C ARG A 78 -16.83 -30.70 1.98
N LYS A 79 -15.96 -30.89 0.98
CA LYS A 79 -15.77 -29.95 -0.11
C LYS A 79 -17.04 -29.87 -0.95
N ALA A 80 -17.74 -28.76 -0.84
CA ALA A 80 -18.98 -28.48 -1.55
C ALA A 80 -19.13 -26.97 -1.75
N ALA A 81 -19.92 -26.56 -2.76
CA ALA A 81 -20.23 -25.17 -3.07
C ALA A 81 -18.99 -24.25 -3.12
N GLY A 82 -18.74 -23.45 -2.09
CA GLY A 82 -17.61 -22.51 -2.01
C GLY A 82 -16.31 -23.10 -1.44
N VAL A 83 -16.34 -24.32 -0.92
CA VAL A 83 -15.15 -25.00 -0.36
C VAL A 83 -14.61 -26.01 -1.38
N THR A 84 -13.37 -25.84 -1.80
CA THR A 84 -12.70 -26.62 -2.87
C THR A 84 -11.32 -27.11 -2.43
N GLU A 85 -10.57 -27.78 -3.31
CA GLU A 85 -9.19 -28.23 -3.04
C GLU A 85 -8.22 -27.08 -2.72
N ILE A 86 -8.50 -25.87 -3.22
CA ILE A 86 -7.63 -24.69 -3.05
C ILE A 86 -8.22 -23.73 -2.01
N PHE A 87 -9.54 -23.53 -2.04
CA PHE A 87 -10.26 -22.66 -1.12
C PHE A 87 -10.88 -23.49 0.00
N ASN A 88 -10.13 -23.74 1.07
CA ASN A 88 -10.59 -24.53 2.22
C ASN A 88 -9.86 -24.11 3.51
N PHE A 89 -10.24 -24.75 4.62
CA PHE A 89 -9.65 -24.55 5.94
C PHE A 89 -8.70 -25.70 6.36
N GLU A 90 -8.15 -26.48 5.42
CA GLU A 90 -7.27 -27.61 5.77
C GLU A 90 -5.89 -27.14 6.26
N THR A 91 -5.39 -26.04 5.67
CA THR A 91 -4.07 -25.48 6.00
C THR A 91 -4.14 -23.98 6.21
N PHE A 92 -3.13 -23.43 6.88
CA PHE A 92 -3.06 -22.00 7.18
C PHE A 92 -3.07 -21.13 5.92
N PRO A 93 -2.26 -21.40 4.87
CA PRO A 93 -2.32 -20.63 3.62
C PRO A 93 -3.66 -20.73 2.90
N ASN A 94 -4.27 -21.91 2.85
CA ASN A 94 -5.59 -22.08 2.21
C ASN A 94 -6.67 -21.28 2.97
N SER A 95 -6.61 -21.32 4.30
CA SER A 95 -7.49 -20.57 5.19
C SER A 95 -7.33 -19.06 4.98
N LEU A 96 -6.09 -18.57 4.82
CA LEU A 96 -5.84 -17.18 4.47
C LEU A 96 -6.41 -16.81 3.10
N ILE A 97 -6.29 -17.66 2.09
CA ILE A 97 -6.79 -17.39 0.73
C ILE A 97 -8.33 -17.28 0.73
N ILE A 98 -9.03 -18.21 1.37
CA ILE A 98 -10.50 -18.19 1.43
C ILE A 98 -11.01 -17.00 2.26
N LEU A 99 -10.34 -16.67 3.38
CA LEU A 99 -10.65 -15.48 4.17
C LEU A 99 -10.38 -14.20 3.39
N PHE A 100 -9.26 -14.13 2.65
CA PHE A 100 -8.92 -12.99 1.80
C PHE A 100 -9.97 -12.75 0.70
N GLN A 101 -10.47 -13.81 0.06
CA GLN A 101 -11.59 -13.73 -0.87
C GLN A 101 -12.85 -13.15 -0.19
N MET A 102 -13.16 -13.60 1.03
CA MET A 102 -14.35 -13.16 1.76
C MET A 102 -14.21 -11.77 2.38
N CYS A 103 -13.00 -11.18 2.46
CA CYS A 103 -12.83 -9.80 2.93
C CYS A 103 -13.59 -8.78 2.08
N THR A 104 -13.73 -9.04 0.79
CA THR A 104 -14.51 -8.21 -0.14
C THR A 104 -15.96 -8.69 -0.24
N THR A 105 -16.44 -9.47 0.73
CA THR A 105 -17.75 -10.13 0.76
C THR A 105 -18.05 -10.97 -0.48
N ALA A 106 -17.01 -11.49 -1.15
CA ALA A 106 -17.18 -12.34 -2.32
C ALA A 106 -17.22 -13.83 -1.92
N GLY A 107 -18.17 -14.58 -2.49
CA GLY A 107 -18.25 -16.04 -2.33
C GLY A 107 -18.63 -16.55 -0.93
N TRP A 108 -18.95 -15.68 0.03
CA TRP A 108 -19.31 -16.06 1.40
C TRP A 108 -20.52 -16.99 1.47
N SER A 109 -21.50 -16.85 0.56
CA SER A 109 -22.72 -17.67 0.55
C SER A 109 -22.42 -19.14 0.24
N GLY A 110 -21.52 -19.40 -0.72
CA GLY A 110 -21.08 -20.76 -1.04
C GLY A 110 -20.23 -21.38 0.06
N VAL A 111 -19.41 -20.57 0.74
CA VAL A 111 -18.65 -21.03 1.91
C VAL A 111 -19.60 -21.34 3.06
N LEU A 112 -20.57 -20.47 3.36
CA LEU A 112 -21.57 -20.72 4.40
C LEU A 112 -22.31 -22.02 4.16
N GLN A 113 -22.82 -22.21 2.93
CA GLN A 113 -23.54 -23.41 2.54
C GLN A 113 -22.71 -24.68 2.85
N ALA A 114 -21.43 -24.68 2.49
CA ALA A 114 -20.55 -25.81 2.78
C ALA A 114 -20.39 -26.05 4.29
N LEU A 115 -20.18 -24.98 5.07
CA LEU A 115 -19.94 -25.05 6.51
C LEU A 115 -21.19 -25.41 7.33
N THR A 116 -22.40 -25.20 6.80
CA THR A 116 -23.68 -25.52 7.44
C THR A 116 -24.23 -26.90 7.07
N ASN A 117 -23.53 -27.68 6.23
CA ASN A 117 -23.98 -29.02 5.85
C ASN A 117 -23.82 -29.99 7.04
N ASP A 118 -24.87 -30.12 7.85
CA ASP A 118 -24.87 -30.91 9.08
C ASP A 118 -25.73 -32.19 9.03
N GLN A 119 -26.36 -32.49 7.88
CA GLN A 119 -27.20 -33.68 7.69
C GLN A 119 -26.84 -34.51 6.44
N PRO A 120 -27.02 -35.85 6.48
CA PRO A 120 -26.97 -36.70 5.28
C PRO A 120 -28.12 -36.37 4.31
N PRO A 121 -27.94 -36.49 2.97
CA PRO A 121 -26.81 -37.09 2.23
C PRO A 121 -25.63 -36.14 1.95
N ASP A 122 -25.73 -34.89 2.38
CA ASP A 122 -24.77 -33.84 2.05
C ASP A 122 -23.49 -33.92 2.91
N CYS A 123 -23.53 -34.63 4.04
CA CYS A 123 -22.35 -35.04 4.81
C CYS A 123 -22.47 -36.49 5.34
N ASP A 124 -21.36 -37.09 5.72
CA ASP A 124 -21.25 -38.41 6.33
C ASP A 124 -20.60 -38.31 7.73
N PRO A 125 -21.37 -38.42 8.82
CA PRO A 125 -20.84 -38.36 10.19
C PRO A 125 -20.04 -39.63 10.57
N THR A 126 -20.18 -40.72 9.80
CA THR A 126 -19.54 -42.01 10.06
C THR A 126 -18.26 -42.23 9.26
N LEU A 127 -17.90 -41.26 8.41
CA LEU A 127 -16.66 -41.30 7.63
C LEU A 127 -15.46 -41.41 8.58
N ASN A 128 -14.83 -42.59 8.59
CA ASN A 128 -13.65 -42.85 9.40
C ASN A 128 -12.39 -42.72 8.54
N THR A 129 -11.72 -41.59 8.67
CA THR A 129 -10.36 -41.40 8.14
C THR A 129 -9.33 -41.65 9.26
N PRO A 130 -8.07 -41.94 8.94
CA PRO A 130 -7.02 -42.13 9.97
C PRO A 130 -6.85 -40.94 10.91
N SER A 131 -7.26 -39.76 10.46
CA SER A 131 -6.98 -38.49 11.10
C SER A 131 -8.23 -37.88 11.74
N HIS A 132 -9.44 -38.10 11.21
CA HIS A 132 -10.68 -37.45 11.67
C HIS A 132 -11.92 -38.35 11.51
N ARG A 133 -12.97 -38.04 12.28
CA ARG A 133 -14.27 -38.68 12.19
C ARG A 133 -15.31 -37.71 11.68
N GLY A 134 -15.97 -38.07 10.58
CA GLY A 134 -17.01 -37.30 9.92
C GLY A 134 -16.50 -36.13 9.10
N ASP A 135 -17.30 -35.70 8.12
CA ASP A 135 -17.06 -34.52 7.29
C ASP A 135 -18.20 -33.48 7.36
N CYS A 136 -19.07 -33.61 8.38
CA CYS A 136 -20.19 -32.71 8.60
C CYS A 136 -19.75 -31.36 9.17
N GLY A 137 -20.37 -30.30 8.65
CA GLY A 137 -20.29 -28.96 9.21
C GLY A 137 -21.13 -28.79 10.48
N SER A 138 -21.15 -27.57 11.00
CA SER A 138 -21.94 -27.22 12.19
C SER A 138 -22.59 -25.87 11.99
N THR A 139 -23.91 -25.86 11.80
CA THR A 139 -24.69 -24.64 11.61
C THR A 139 -24.54 -23.65 12.78
N ALA A 140 -24.49 -24.16 14.01
CA ALA A 140 -24.36 -23.35 15.22
C ALA A 140 -23.02 -22.60 15.33
N ILE A 141 -21.94 -23.13 14.73
CA ILE A 141 -20.60 -22.51 14.77
C ILE A 141 -20.35 -21.71 13.47
N ALA A 142 -20.77 -22.24 12.33
CA ALA A 142 -20.55 -21.67 11.01
C ALA A 142 -21.18 -20.27 10.86
N ILE A 143 -22.44 -20.10 11.28
CA ILE A 143 -23.16 -18.82 11.18
C ILE A 143 -22.44 -17.71 11.98
N PRO A 144 -22.20 -17.85 13.31
CA PRO A 144 -21.54 -16.78 14.06
C PRO A 144 -20.10 -16.56 13.61
N PHE A 145 -19.36 -17.60 13.23
CA PHE A 145 -18.00 -17.44 12.68
C PHE A 145 -18.01 -16.57 11.42
N LEU A 146 -18.85 -16.89 10.44
CA LEU A 146 -18.84 -16.21 9.16
C LEU A 146 -19.42 -14.80 9.25
N ILE A 147 -20.53 -14.62 9.97
CA ILE A 147 -21.17 -13.32 10.10
C ILE A 147 -20.28 -12.36 10.90
N SER A 148 -19.66 -12.81 11.99
CA SER A 148 -18.71 -11.97 12.74
C SER A 148 -17.51 -11.58 11.88
N TYR A 149 -16.98 -12.51 11.09
CA TYR A 149 -15.88 -12.23 10.16
C TYR A 149 -16.27 -11.14 9.15
N LEU A 150 -17.40 -11.30 8.47
CA LEU A 150 -17.86 -10.35 7.43
C LEU A 150 -18.10 -8.95 8.00
N ILE A 151 -18.66 -8.84 9.21
CA ILE A 151 -18.88 -7.55 9.86
C ILE A 151 -17.53 -6.90 10.21
N ILE A 152 -16.63 -7.64 10.88
CA ILE A 152 -15.33 -7.11 11.31
C ILE A 152 -14.49 -6.72 10.09
N SER A 153 -14.39 -7.59 9.07
CA SER A 153 -13.61 -7.31 7.87
C SER A 153 -14.18 -6.11 7.09
N SER A 154 -15.50 -6.01 6.97
CA SER A 154 -16.15 -4.86 6.32
C SER A 154 -15.88 -3.55 7.06
N LEU A 155 -15.96 -3.54 8.40
CA LEU A 155 -15.63 -2.37 9.20
C LEU A 155 -14.17 -1.93 9.02
N VAL A 156 -13.23 -2.88 8.99
CA VAL A 156 -11.81 -2.58 8.74
C VAL A 156 -11.61 -1.99 7.34
N VAL A 157 -12.23 -2.56 6.31
CA VAL A 157 -12.13 -2.07 4.92
C VAL A 157 -12.75 -0.68 4.75
N VAL A 158 -13.91 -0.43 5.36
CA VAL A 158 -14.55 0.90 5.33
C VAL A 158 -13.69 1.93 6.06
N ASN A 159 -13.15 1.58 7.23
CA ASN A 159 -12.26 2.46 7.98
C ASN A 159 -10.95 2.73 7.22
N MET A 160 -10.44 1.74 6.46
CA MET A 160 -9.32 1.94 5.54
C MET A 160 -9.67 3.01 4.50
N TYR A 161 -10.82 2.90 3.84
CA TYR A 161 -11.25 3.84 2.82
C TYR A 161 -11.40 5.27 3.36
N ILE A 162 -12.00 5.42 4.56
CA ILE A 162 -12.12 6.71 5.24
C ILE A 162 -10.73 7.29 5.54
N ALA A 163 -9.80 6.49 6.06
CA ALA A 163 -8.45 6.93 6.35
C ALA A 163 -7.72 7.42 5.08
N VAL A 164 -7.83 6.68 3.97
CA VAL A 164 -7.25 7.11 2.68
C VAL A 164 -7.83 8.44 2.22
N ILE A 165 -9.14 8.63 2.31
CA ILE A 165 -9.77 9.90 1.91
C ILE A 165 -9.31 11.05 2.79
N LEU A 166 -9.29 10.86 4.11
CA LEU A 166 -8.88 11.90 5.05
C LEU A 166 -7.41 12.30 4.84
N GLU A 167 -6.54 11.33 4.60
CA GLU A 167 -5.13 11.57 4.30
C GLU A 167 -4.96 12.37 3.00
N ASN A 168 -5.65 11.99 1.93
CA ASN A 168 -5.62 12.73 0.66
C ASN A 168 -6.18 14.16 0.81
N PHE A 169 -7.25 14.32 1.59
CA PHE A 169 -7.84 15.64 1.83
C PHE A 169 -6.91 16.51 2.69
N SER A 170 -6.27 15.93 3.71
CA SER A 170 -5.28 16.61 4.54
C SER A 170 -4.10 17.10 3.71
N GLN A 171 -3.55 16.24 2.85
CA GLN A 171 -2.45 16.61 1.93
C GLN A 171 -2.86 17.72 0.96
N ALA A 172 -4.05 17.63 0.36
CA ALA A 172 -4.54 18.68 -0.54
C ALA A 172 -4.73 20.03 0.17
N GLN A 173 -5.06 20.03 1.48
CA GLN A 173 -5.15 21.25 2.27
C GLN A 173 -3.76 21.79 2.65
N GLU A 174 -2.80 20.92 2.96
CA GLU A 174 -1.39 21.30 3.17
C GLU A 174 -0.79 21.94 1.92
N ASP A 175 -1.02 21.38 0.73
CA ASP A 175 -0.57 21.95 -0.55
C ASP A 175 -1.11 23.38 -0.77
N VAL A 176 -2.35 23.66 -0.36
CA VAL A 176 -2.96 25.00 -0.45
C VAL A 176 -2.40 25.95 0.62
N GLN A 177 -2.10 25.43 1.81
CA GLN A 177 -1.60 26.24 2.94
C GLN A 177 -0.10 26.48 2.90
N GLN A 178 0.69 25.62 2.27
CA GLN A 178 2.16 25.66 2.37
C GLN A 178 2.77 26.95 1.82
N GLY A 179 2.14 27.63 0.85
CA GLY A 179 2.59 28.95 0.35
C GLY A 179 3.92 28.93 -0.42
N LEU A 180 4.89 28.14 0.03
CA LEU A 180 6.17 27.80 -0.57
C LEU A 180 6.30 26.28 -0.59
N THR A 181 6.56 25.74 -1.77
CA THR A 181 6.76 24.31 -2.03
C THR A 181 8.23 23.94 -1.97
N ASP A 182 8.54 22.65 -1.86
CA ASP A 182 9.93 22.14 -1.96
C ASP A 182 10.63 22.59 -3.26
N ASP A 183 9.88 22.63 -4.38
CA ASP A 183 10.37 23.12 -5.67
C ASP A 183 10.81 24.61 -5.59
N ASP A 184 10.18 25.43 -4.73
CA ASP A 184 10.54 26.85 -4.56
C ASP A 184 11.85 27.01 -3.77
N TYR A 185 12.12 26.14 -2.80
CA TYR A 185 13.40 26.10 -2.08
C TYR A 185 14.54 25.64 -2.98
N ASP A 186 14.29 24.61 -3.80
CA ASP A 186 15.27 24.13 -4.78
C ASP A 186 15.61 25.22 -5.81
N MET A 187 14.60 25.94 -6.32
CA MET A 187 14.80 27.09 -7.21
C MET A 187 15.64 28.19 -6.54
N TYR A 188 15.37 28.52 -5.28
CA TYR A 188 16.17 29.48 -4.52
C TYR A 188 17.64 29.06 -4.44
N TYR A 189 17.93 27.81 -4.07
CA TYR A 189 19.30 27.31 -3.96
C TYR A 189 19.99 27.19 -5.32
N GLU A 190 19.26 26.84 -6.37
CA GLU A 190 19.78 26.79 -7.74
C GLU A 190 20.24 28.17 -8.22
N LYS A 191 19.53 29.24 -7.83
CA LYS A 191 19.94 30.62 -8.11
C LYS A 191 21.06 31.09 -7.17
N TRP A 192 20.98 30.77 -5.88
CA TRP A 192 21.96 31.17 -4.86
C TRP A 192 23.38 30.67 -5.18
N GLN A 193 23.53 29.42 -5.63
CA GLN A 193 24.83 28.83 -5.94
C GLN A 193 25.63 29.60 -7.03
N TYR A 194 24.96 30.36 -7.90
CA TYR A 194 25.65 31.19 -8.89
C TYR A 194 26.33 32.40 -8.25
N LEU A 195 25.79 32.89 -7.12
CA LEU A 195 26.34 34.01 -6.37
C LEU A 195 27.35 33.57 -5.30
N ASP A 196 27.16 32.39 -4.73
CA ASP A 196 28.04 31.79 -3.72
C ASP A 196 28.49 30.36 -4.10
N PRO A 197 29.40 30.19 -5.09
CA PRO A 197 29.87 28.87 -5.52
C PRO A 197 30.71 28.13 -4.47
N ALA A 198 31.24 28.88 -3.49
CA ALA A 198 32.08 28.33 -2.43
C ALA A 198 31.27 27.79 -1.24
N GLY A 199 29.95 28.04 -1.20
CA GLY A 199 29.09 27.65 -0.08
C GLY A 199 29.42 28.39 1.21
N SER A 200 29.86 29.65 1.12
CA SER A 200 30.15 30.52 2.25
C SER A 200 28.90 30.87 3.07
N GLN A 201 27.70 30.71 2.47
CA GLN A 201 26.39 31.12 2.99
C GLN A 201 26.19 32.63 3.09
N PHE A 202 27.07 33.43 2.46
CA PHE A 202 26.98 34.88 2.41
C PHE A 202 27.11 35.38 0.97
N ILE A 203 26.47 36.50 0.67
CA ILE A 203 26.64 37.26 -0.59
C ILE A 203 26.87 38.73 -0.24
N ARG A 204 27.45 39.50 -1.17
CA ARG A 204 27.59 40.94 -0.96
C ARG A 204 26.23 41.63 -1.04
N TYR A 205 26.02 42.64 -0.19
CA TYR A 205 24.77 43.41 -0.13
C TYR A 205 24.32 43.95 -1.50
N GLU A 206 25.28 44.40 -2.33
CA GLU A 206 25.02 44.93 -3.67
C GLU A 206 24.29 43.92 -4.60
N GLN A 207 24.50 42.62 -4.39
CA GLN A 207 23.94 41.55 -5.21
C GLN A 207 22.51 41.20 -4.81
N LEU A 208 22.04 41.62 -3.63
CA LEU A 208 20.74 41.24 -3.08
C LEU A 208 19.58 41.69 -3.98
N SER A 209 19.63 42.92 -4.51
CA SER A 209 18.56 43.47 -5.36
C SER A 209 18.43 42.74 -6.69
N ASP A 210 19.55 42.32 -7.28
CA ASP A 210 19.56 41.49 -8.49
C ASP A 210 19.05 40.08 -8.19
N PHE A 211 19.52 39.49 -7.09
CA PHE A 211 19.17 38.13 -6.70
C PHE A 211 17.66 37.94 -6.51
N VAL A 212 17.00 38.81 -5.72
CA VAL A 212 15.56 38.67 -5.45
C VAL A 212 14.69 38.97 -6.69
N ASP A 213 15.20 39.67 -7.69
CA ASP A 213 14.51 39.90 -8.97
C ASP A 213 14.66 38.71 -9.93
N GLU A 214 15.73 37.93 -9.81
CA GLU A 214 16.00 36.74 -10.64
C GLU A 214 15.21 35.50 -10.18
N LEU A 215 14.77 35.46 -8.92
CA LEU A 215 13.92 34.37 -8.42
C LEU A 215 12.61 34.26 -9.21
N GLU A 216 11.98 33.09 -9.16
CA GLU A 216 10.67 32.85 -9.77
C GLU A 216 9.54 33.08 -8.74
N PRO A 217 8.29 33.36 -9.18
CA PRO A 217 7.14 33.37 -8.27
C PRO A 217 7.02 32.03 -7.54
N PRO A 218 6.69 31.99 -6.24
CA PRO A 218 6.20 33.09 -5.40
C PRO A 218 7.30 33.93 -4.69
N LEU A 219 8.58 33.57 -4.82
CA LEU A 219 9.68 34.22 -4.08
C LEU A 219 10.22 35.50 -4.75
N ARG A 220 9.90 35.72 -6.03
CA ARG A 220 10.37 36.89 -6.79
C ARG A 220 9.91 38.23 -6.21
N ILE A 221 10.86 39.14 -6.01
CA ILE A 221 10.61 40.55 -5.73
C ILE A 221 11.10 41.40 -6.92
N PRO A 222 10.20 41.78 -7.85
CA PRO A 222 10.59 42.45 -9.08
C PRO A 222 11.12 43.86 -8.84
N LYS A 223 12.07 44.31 -9.67
CA LYS A 223 12.57 45.68 -9.62
C LYS A 223 11.49 46.71 -10.04
N PRO A 224 11.48 47.90 -9.43
CA PRO A 224 12.36 48.39 -8.37
C PRO A 224 11.96 47.82 -6.99
N ASN A 225 12.90 47.14 -6.33
CA ASN A 225 12.65 46.38 -5.09
C ASN A 225 13.31 46.96 -3.83
N GLN A 226 14.08 48.06 -3.97
CA GLN A 226 14.87 48.65 -2.88
C GLN A 226 14.02 49.03 -1.65
N LEU A 227 12.84 49.64 -1.86
CA LEU A 227 11.98 50.08 -0.76
C LEU A 227 11.45 48.89 0.05
N LEU A 228 11.14 47.78 -0.63
CA LEU A 228 10.66 46.56 0.02
C LEU A 228 11.81 45.88 0.78
N LEU A 229 13.02 45.83 0.19
CA LEU A 229 14.20 45.27 0.85
C LEU A 229 14.59 46.05 2.12
N VAL A 230 14.44 47.37 2.11
CA VAL A 230 14.63 48.20 3.32
C VAL A 230 13.56 47.89 4.37
N ALA A 231 12.31 47.68 3.96
CA ALA A 231 11.22 47.32 4.87
C ALA A 231 11.36 45.91 5.48
N MET A 232 12.15 45.02 4.85
CA MET A 232 12.42 43.67 5.36
C MET A 232 13.42 43.64 6.52
N ASP A 233 14.14 44.74 6.79
CA ASP A 233 15.05 44.91 7.93
C ASP A 233 16.04 43.74 8.13
N LEU A 234 16.67 43.33 7.03
CA LEU A 234 17.62 42.21 7.03
C LEU A 234 18.90 42.57 7.80
N PRO A 235 19.34 41.74 8.76
CA PRO A 235 20.57 42.00 9.51
C PRO A 235 21.80 41.88 8.61
N ILE A 236 22.60 42.94 8.54
CA ILE A 236 23.85 42.99 7.75
C ILE A 236 25.01 42.60 8.67
N CYS A 237 25.77 41.57 8.28
CA CYS A 237 26.98 41.16 8.98
C CYS A 237 28.16 42.07 8.60
N GLU A 238 29.12 42.21 9.52
CA GLU A 238 30.41 42.85 9.21
C GLU A 238 31.24 41.94 8.29
N ASP A 239 32.03 42.56 7.41
CA ASP A 239 32.90 41.90 6.43
C ASP A 239 34.00 41.01 7.07
#